data_AF-A0A965BE25-F1
#
_entry.id   AF-A0A965BE25-F1
#
_cell.length_a   1.000
_cell.length_b   1.000
_cell.length_c   1.000
_cell.angle_alpha   90.00
_cell.angle_beta   90.00
_cell.angle_gamma   90.00
#
_symmetry.space_group_name_H-M   'P 1'
#
loop_
_entity.id
_entity.type
_entity.pdbx_description
1 polymer ?
#
loop_
_entity_poly.entity_id
_entity_poly.type
_entity_poly.pdbx_seq_one_letter_code
_entity_poly.pdbx_strand_id
1 'polypeptide(L)'
;MSVLFSELLIPGWAEGEGAMIGLDAVTGVYGSDQAFSLPCHSSNPEIFFSDKSDEIAYAKSLCSACPVKKECLQGALSRKEPCGIWGGEFAF
;
A
#
# COMPACT_ATOMS: atom_id res chain seq x y z
N MET A 1 21.76 -6.30 -5.07
CA MET A 1 21.14 -6.37 -6.40
C MET A 1 20.26 -5.12 -6.52
N SER A 2 20.73 -4.11 -7.26
CA SER A 2 20.00 -2.84 -7.43
C SER A 2 18.80 -3.10 -8.34
N VAL A 3 17.59 -2.77 -7.88
CA VAL A 3 16.48 -2.57 -8.81
C VAL A 3 16.87 -1.44 -9.76
N LEU A 4 16.80 -1.71 -11.06
CA LEU A 4 17.16 -0.74 -12.08
C LEU A 4 15.99 0.24 -12.23
N PHE A 5 16.30 1.53 -12.24
CA PHE A 5 15.38 2.66 -12.39
C PHE A 5 14.39 2.56 -13.57
N SER A 6 14.58 1.60 -14.49
CA SER A 6 13.75 1.40 -15.67
C SER A 6 12.40 0.71 -15.41
N GLU A 7 12.17 0.10 -14.24
CA GLU A 7 10.89 -0.58 -13.92
C GLU A 7 9.87 0.34 -13.22
N LEU A 8 10.28 1.57 -12.86
CA LEU A 8 9.43 2.62 -12.27
C LEU A 8 8.77 3.55 -13.31
N LEU A 9 9.03 3.34 -14.60
CA LEU A 9 8.47 4.13 -15.70
C LEU A 9 7.31 3.38 -16.36
N ILE A 10 6.20 3.21 -15.63
CA ILE A 10 4.91 2.92 -16.27
C ILE A 10 4.35 4.24 -16.81
N PRO A 11 4.06 4.36 -18.12
CA PRO A 11 3.44 5.57 -18.69
C PRO A 11 2.07 5.81 -18.05
N GLY A 12 1.88 6.99 -17.44
CA GLY A 12 0.61 7.42 -16.83
C GLY A 12 0.65 7.76 -15.34
N TRP A 13 1.81 7.73 -14.69
CA TRP A 13 1.91 7.96 -13.23
C TRP A 13 2.19 9.39 -12.75
N ALA A 14 2.49 10.35 -13.64
CA ALA A 14 2.94 11.68 -13.19
C ALA A 14 2.36 12.90 -13.92
N GLU A 15 1.43 12.76 -14.87
CA GLU A 15 0.85 13.94 -15.54
C GLU A 15 -0.68 13.93 -15.47
N GLY A 16 -1.23 14.93 -14.77
CA GLY A 16 -2.66 15.17 -14.63
C GLY A 16 -3.07 15.66 -13.24
N GLU A 17 -4.14 16.46 -13.18
CA GLU A 17 -4.80 16.94 -11.97
C GLU A 17 -5.44 15.74 -11.21
N GLY A 18 -4.60 14.93 -10.55
CA GLY A 18 -4.99 13.67 -9.91
C GLY A 18 -3.89 12.61 -9.75
N ALA A 19 -2.62 12.91 -10.03
CA ALA A 19 -1.52 11.94 -9.92
C ALA A 19 -1.34 11.42 -8.47
N MET A 20 -1.25 10.09 -8.32
CA MET A 20 -1.15 9.42 -7.03
C MET A 20 0.25 9.50 -6.41
N ILE A 21 0.24 9.49 -5.08
CA ILE A 21 1.36 9.45 -4.14
C ILE A 21 2.64 8.82 -4.71
N GLY A 22 3.67 9.64 -4.79
CA GLY A 22 5.01 9.24 -5.19
C GLY A 22 5.65 8.28 -4.18
N LEU A 23 6.67 7.56 -4.63
CA LEU A 23 7.44 6.62 -3.80
C LEU A 23 7.96 7.30 -2.51
N ASP A 24 8.31 8.58 -2.59
CA ASP A 24 8.71 9.43 -1.47
C ASP A 24 7.62 9.58 -0.38
N ALA A 25 6.35 9.53 -0.77
CA ALA A 25 5.21 9.64 0.13
C ALA A 25 4.81 8.28 0.74
N VAL A 26 5.34 7.15 0.24
CA VAL A 26 5.10 5.80 0.80
C VAL A 26 6.32 5.27 1.57
N THR A 27 7.55 5.50 1.09
CA THR A 27 8.75 4.83 1.61
C THR A 27 9.68 5.73 2.42
N GLY A 28 9.33 7.01 2.58
CA GLY A 28 10.23 8.00 3.14
C GLY A 28 11.37 8.34 2.15
N VAL A 29 11.80 9.60 2.21
CA VAL A 29 12.93 10.09 1.41
C VAL A 29 14.17 9.28 1.76
N TYR A 30 14.93 8.82 0.75
CA TYR A 30 16.26 8.23 0.95
C TYR A 30 17.12 9.25 1.74
N GLY A 31 17.30 9.02 3.05
CA GLY A 31 17.98 9.94 3.97
C GLY A 31 17.10 10.66 5.01
N SER A 32 15.82 10.32 5.15
CA SER A 32 14.96 10.82 6.24
C SER A 32 14.73 9.74 7.31
N ASP A 33 14.97 10.08 8.57
CA ASP A 33 14.83 9.20 9.75
C ASP A 33 13.35 8.86 10.10
N GLN A 34 12.41 9.11 9.18
CA GLN A 34 10.98 8.95 9.38
C GLN A 34 10.44 7.77 8.57
N ALA A 35 10.98 6.57 8.82
CA ALA A 35 10.31 5.35 8.38
C ALA A 35 9.05 5.15 9.23
N PHE A 36 7.87 5.47 8.70
CA PHE A 36 6.63 5.09 9.36
C PHE A 36 6.61 3.57 9.49
N SER A 37 6.62 3.05 10.72
CA SER A 37 6.40 1.63 10.97
C SER A 37 4.94 1.32 10.65
N LEU A 38 4.68 0.82 9.45
CA LEU A 38 3.35 0.43 9.02
C LEU A 38 2.98 -0.90 9.70
N PRO A 39 1.80 -1.01 10.34
CA PRO A 39 1.40 -2.24 11.02
C PRO A 39 1.44 -3.49 10.14
N CYS A 40 1.16 -3.35 8.83
CA CYS A 40 1.23 -4.44 7.87
C CYS A 40 2.64 -5.00 7.67
N HIS A 41 3.70 -4.20 7.85
CA HIS A 41 5.09 -4.65 7.70
C HIS A 41 5.56 -5.53 8.87
N SER A 42 4.88 -5.49 10.02
CA SER A 42 5.19 -6.32 11.20
C SER A 42 4.35 -7.59 11.27
N SER A 43 3.51 -7.86 10.27
CA SER A 43 2.62 -9.02 10.20
C SER A 43 2.93 -9.91 8.99
N ASN A 44 2.44 -11.15 8.99
CA ASN A 44 2.58 -12.02 7.84
C ASN A 44 1.78 -11.45 6.64
N PRO A 45 2.42 -11.24 5.47
CA PRO A 45 1.76 -10.67 4.29
C PRO A 45 0.62 -11.54 3.76
N GLU A 46 0.69 -12.86 3.90
CA GLU A 46 -0.32 -13.79 3.39
C GLU A 46 -1.71 -13.53 3.99
N ILE A 47 -1.78 -12.96 5.20
CA ILE A 47 -3.04 -12.69 5.90
C ILE A 47 -3.87 -11.64 5.14
N PHE A 48 -3.23 -10.72 4.41
CA PHE A 48 -3.90 -9.68 3.64
C PHE A 48 -4.54 -10.20 2.35
N PHE A 49 -4.19 -11.41 1.91
CA PHE A 49 -4.72 -12.06 0.71
C PHE A 49 -5.54 -13.31 1.05
N SER A 50 -5.87 -13.50 2.32
CA SER A 50 -6.59 -14.69 2.77
C SER A 50 -8.10 -14.60 2.52
N ASP A 51 -8.69 -15.77 2.31
CA ASP A 51 -10.13 -15.97 2.20
C ASP A 51 -10.78 -16.29 3.57
N LYS A 52 -9.97 -16.53 4.61
CA LYS A 52 -10.48 -16.89 5.94
C LYS A 52 -11.00 -15.66 6.65
N SER A 53 -12.24 -15.73 7.15
CA SER A 53 -12.90 -14.61 7.82
C SER A 53 -12.12 -14.03 9.00
N ASP A 54 -11.46 -14.87 9.80
CA ASP A 54 -10.66 -14.44 10.95
C ASP A 54 -9.39 -13.70 10.52
N GLU A 55 -8.74 -14.17 9.46
CA GLU A 55 -7.54 -13.56 8.88
C GLU A 55 -7.89 -12.22 8.21
N ILE A 56 -9.02 -12.15 7.50
CA ILE A 56 -9.57 -10.91 6.94
C ILE A 56 -9.85 -9.90 8.05
N ALA A 57 -10.54 -10.30 9.12
CA ALA A 57 -10.85 -9.41 10.24
C ALA A 57 -9.57 -8.90 10.92
N TYR A 58 -8.58 -9.76 11.10
CA TYR A 58 -7.29 -9.40 11.64
C TYR A 58 -6.54 -8.40 10.74
N ALA A 59 -6.45 -8.67 9.44
CA ALA A 59 -5.81 -7.77 8.47
C ALA A 59 -6.47 -6.39 8.46
N LYS A 60 -7.81 -6.32 8.50
CA LYS A 60 -8.55 -5.06 8.63
C LYS A 60 -8.22 -4.32 9.92
N SER A 61 -8.09 -5.04 11.03
CA SER A 61 -7.77 -4.45 12.34
C SER A 61 -6.40 -3.75 12.35
N LEU A 62 -5.41 -4.29 11.63
CA LEU A 62 -4.08 -3.69 11.50
C LEU A 62 -4.12 -2.33 10.80
N CYS A 63 -5.08 -2.13 9.88
CA CYS A 63 -5.22 -0.87 9.16
C CYS A 63 -5.89 0.25 9.99
N SER A 64 -6.51 -0.06 11.13
CA SER A 64 -7.31 0.90 11.91
C SER A 64 -6.54 2.15 12.36
N ALA A 65 -5.29 1.95 12.81
CA ALA A 65 -4.37 3.00 13.27
C ALA A 65 -3.27 3.34 12.24
N CYS A 66 -3.37 2.81 11.02
CA CYS A 66 -2.36 3.03 9.99
C CYS A 66 -2.43 4.47 9.45
N PRO A 67 -1.34 5.25 9.48
CA PRO A 67 -1.36 6.67 9.09
C PRO A 67 -1.63 6.88 7.60
N VAL A 68 -1.40 5.87 6.76
CA VAL A 68 -1.55 5.93 5.29
C VAL A 68 -2.74 5.12 4.78
N LYS A 69 -3.73 4.79 5.65
CA LYS A 69 -4.82 3.88 5.27
C LYS A 69 -5.63 4.38 4.07
N LYS A 70 -5.85 5.70 3.97
CA LYS A 70 -6.68 6.30 2.91
C LYS A 70 -5.97 6.25 1.57
N GLU A 71 -4.70 6.61 1.60
CA GLU A 71 -3.72 6.57 0.52
C GLU A 71 -3.55 5.14 -0.02
N CYS A 72 -3.43 4.17 0.89
CA CYS A 72 -3.31 2.75 0.57
C CYS A 72 -4.55 2.23 -0.18
N LEU A 73 -5.76 2.53 0.32
CA LEU A 73 -7.01 2.14 -0.34
C LEU A 73 -7.17 2.81 -1.71
N GLN A 74 -6.91 4.11 -1.81
CA GLN A 74 -6.97 4.84 -3.08
C GLN A 74 -6.00 4.24 -4.10
N GLY A 75 -4.80 3.88 -3.64
CA GLY A 75 -3.80 3.17 -4.42
C GLY A 75 -4.32 1.87 -5.01
N ALA A 76 -4.93 1.03 -4.17
CA ALA A 76 -5.48 -0.26 -4.59
C ALA A 76 -6.63 -0.11 -5.61
N LEU A 77 -7.54 0.84 -5.37
CA LEU A 77 -8.65 1.12 -6.29
C LEU A 77 -8.17 1.62 -7.65
N SER A 78 -7.16 2.50 -7.67
CA SER A 78 -6.60 3.01 -8.92
C SER A 78 -5.88 1.92 -9.73
N ARG A 79 -5.25 0.94 -9.06
CA ARG A 79 -4.61 -0.21 -9.73
C ARG A 79 -5.60 -1.32 -10.07
N LYS A 80 -6.83 -1.24 -9.57
CA LYS A 80 -7.85 -2.29 -9.67
C LYS A 80 -7.27 -3.62 -9.16
N GLU A 81 -6.69 -3.56 -7.97
CA GLU A 81 -6.15 -4.75 -7.32
C GLU A 81 -7.24 -5.83 -7.26
N PRO A 82 -6.97 -7.04 -7.79
CA PRO A 82 -8.01 -8.05 -7.98
C PRO A 82 -8.44 -8.70 -6.66
N CYS A 83 -7.63 -8.57 -5.60
CA CYS A 83 -7.93 -9.11 -4.29
C CYS A 83 -7.10 -8.44 -3.18
N GLY A 84 -7.53 -8.67 -1.94
CA GLY A 84 -6.77 -8.39 -0.74
C GLY A 84 -7.31 -7.24 0.11
N ILE A 85 -6.71 -7.07 1.28
CA ILE A 85 -7.06 -6.02 2.25
C ILE A 85 -6.15 -4.82 2.07
N TRP A 86 -6.74 -3.67 1.74
CA TRP A 86 -6.06 -2.42 1.47
C TRP A 86 -6.73 -1.29 2.24
N GLY A 87 -5.97 -0.58 3.08
CA GLY A 87 -6.51 0.52 3.89
C GLY A 87 -7.65 0.13 4.85
N GLY A 88 -7.80 -1.16 5.16
CA GLY A 88 -8.88 -1.70 6.01
C GLY A 88 -10.10 -2.20 5.24
N GLU A 89 -10.11 -2.07 3.92
CA GLU A 89 -11.20 -2.52 3.05
C GLU A 89 -10.73 -3.64 2.13
N PHE A 90 -11.68 -4.49 1.68
CA PHE A 90 -11.36 -5.47 0.64
C PHE A 90 -11.43 -4.76 -0.71
N ALA A 91 -10.38 -4.87 -1.52
CA ALA A 91 -10.40 -4.38 -2.89
C ALA A 91 -10.84 -5.52 -3.83
N PHE A 92 -11.88 -5.24 -4.63
CA PHE A 92 -12.36 -6.05 -5.74
C PHE A 92 -12.61 -5.15 -6.96
#